data_AF-A0A7C6J8Y6-F1
#
_entry.id   AF-A0A7C6J8Y6-F1
#
_cell.length_a   1.000
_cell.length_b   1.000
_cell.length_c   1.000
_cell.angle_alpha   90.00
_cell.angle_beta   90.00
_cell.angle_gamma   90.00
#
_symmetry.space_group_name_H-M   'P 1'
#
loop_
_entity.id
_entity.type
_entity.pdbx_description
1 polymer ?
#
loop_
_entity_poly.entity_id
_entity_poly.type
_entity_poly.pdbx_seq_one_letter_code
_entity_poly.pdbx_strand_id
1 'polypeptide(L)'
;LAIRGGIPVEEIVEQLQGTHSCPSYMLARGKGKNLSPGRSCASAIAYKVAKIKEELDKKYNGKSQQEEMLADNTMLCQCGQKLERAEGCLICRSCGFSKC
;
A
#
# COMPACT_ATOMS: atom_id res chain seq x y z
N LEU A 1 -0.65 -11.37 12.93
CA LEU A 1 0.47 -12.07 12.27
C LEU A 1 0.45 -11.84 10.77
N ALA A 2 -0.68 -12.02 10.08
CA ALA A 2 -0.82 -11.92 8.62
C ALA A 2 -0.16 -10.68 7.97
N ILE A 3 -0.51 -9.46 8.39
CA ILE A 3 0.08 -8.22 7.84
C ILE A 3 1.60 -8.17 8.07
N ARG A 4 2.08 -8.60 9.25
CA ARG A 4 3.52 -8.65 9.56
C ARG A 4 4.25 -9.73 8.75
N GLY A 5 3.54 -10.77 8.31
CA GLY A 5 4.06 -11.84 7.47
C GLY A 5 4.07 -11.51 5.97
N GLY A 6 3.73 -10.28 5.58
CA GLY A 6 3.72 -9.86 4.19
C GLY A 6 2.56 -10.42 3.36
N ILE A 7 1.53 -10.99 4.00
CA ILE A 7 0.31 -11.42 3.30
C ILE A 7 -0.42 -10.16 2.81
N PRO A 8 -0.80 -10.06 1.52
CA PRO A 8 -1.46 -8.88 1.00
C PRO A 8 -2.79 -8.65 1.72
N VAL A 9 -3.14 -7.37 1.90
CA VAL A 9 -4.30 -6.96 2.70
C VAL A 9 -5.59 -7.48 2.08
N GLU A 10 -5.62 -7.58 0.75
CA GLU A 10 -6.73 -8.07 -0.05
C GLU A 10 -7.04 -9.54 0.26
N GLU A 11 -6.02 -10.40 0.32
CA GLU A 11 -6.18 -11.82 0.70
C GLU A 11 -6.67 -11.96 2.16
N ILE A 12 -6.15 -11.13 3.07
CA ILE A 12 -6.61 -11.13 4.48
C ILE A 12 -8.08 -10.76 4.55
N VAL A 13 -8.50 -9.75 3.79
CA VAL A 13 -9.90 -9.30 3.72
C VAL A 13 -10.77 -10.41 3.15
N GLU A 14 -10.36 -11.08 2.08
CA GLU A 14 -11.09 -12.20 1.47
C GLU A 14 -11.31 -13.34 2.48
N GLN A 15 -10.25 -13.78 3.17
CA GLN A 15 -10.34 -14.84 4.18
C GLN A 15 -11.31 -14.47 5.32
N LEU A 16 -11.24 -13.23 5.81
CA LEU A 16 -12.14 -12.76 6.88
C LEU A 16 -13.59 -12.64 6.41
N GLN A 17 -13.84 -12.31 5.14
CA GLN A 17 -15.18 -12.28 4.56
C GLN A 17 -15.75 -13.68 4.28
N GLY A 18 -14.88 -14.66 3.99
CA GLY A 18 -15.24 -16.07 3.81
C GLY A 18 -15.67 -16.77 5.10
N THR A 19 -15.49 -16.16 6.27
CA THR A 19 -15.95 -16.70 7.54
C THR A 19 -17.48 -16.79 7.57
N HIS A 20 -18.02 -17.93 7.98
CA HIS A 20 -19.46 -18.13 8.12
C HIS A 20 -20.12 -17.09 9.05
N SER A 21 -21.43 -16.89 8.85
CA SER A 21 -22.23 -16.00 9.70
C SER A 21 -22.22 -16.47 11.15
N CYS A 22 -21.95 -15.53 12.08
CA CYS A 22 -21.96 -15.82 13.50
C CYS A 22 -23.39 -15.70 14.04
N PRO A 23 -23.98 -16.75 14.65
CA PRO A 23 -25.34 -16.71 15.17
C PRO A 23 -25.55 -15.59 16.19
N SER A 24 -24.59 -15.39 17.11
CA SER A 24 -24.66 -14.34 18.13
C SER A 24 -24.65 -12.94 17.52
N TYR A 25 -23.85 -12.73 16.47
CA TYR A 25 -23.77 -11.46 15.75
C TYR A 25 -25.08 -11.15 15.02
N MET A 26 -25.61 -12.13 14.29
CA MET A 26 -26.86 -11.99 13.54
C MET A 26 -28.06 -11.80 14.47
N LEU A 27 -28.13 -12.53 15.58
CA LEU A 27 -29.19 -12.38 16.58
C LEU A 27 -29.14 -10.99 17.23
N ALA A 28 -27.96 -10.53 17.62
CA ALA A 28 -27.78 -9.19 18.19
C ALA A 28 -28.22 -8.09 17.20
N ARG A 29 -27.90 -8.25 15.91
CA ARG A 29 -28.35 -7.35 14.85
C ARG A 29 -29.86 -7.38 14.66
N GLY A 30 -30.47 -8.56 14.65
CA GLY A 30 -31.92 -8.73 14.55
C GLY A 30 -32.67 -8.12 15.74
N LYS A 31 -32.03 -8.04 16.92
CA LYS A 31 -32.54 -7.35 18.11
C LYS A 31 -32.36 -5.82 18.06
N GLY A 32 -31.89 -5.26 16.94
CA GLY A 32 -31.69 -3.83 16.78
C GLY A 32 -30.46 -3.27 17.51
N LYS A 33 -29.51 -4.12 17.94
CA LYS A 33 -28.26 -3.61 18.51
C LYS A 33 -27.43 -2.91 17.44
N ASN A 34 -26.85 -1.77 17.79
CA ASN A 34 -25.91 -1.03 16.95
C ASN A 34 -24.60 -1.83 16.81
N LEU A 35 -24.50 -2.59 15.73
CA LEU A 35 -23.31 -3.34 15.35
C LEU A 35 -22.70 -2.75 14.09
N SER A 36 -21.39 -2.94 13.94
CA SER A 36 -20.70 -2.62 12.68
C SER A 36 -21.33 -3.37 11.48
N PRO A 37 -21.06 -2.96 10.24
CA PRO A 37 -21.47 -3.73 9.07
C PRO A 37 -20.80 -5.11 9.08
N GLY A 38 -21.55 -6.20 8.91
CA GLY A 38 -20.98 -7.56 8.93
C GLY A 38 -22.01 -8.69 9.06
N ARG A 39 -21.55 -9.92 8.89
CA ARG A 39 -22.25 -11.18 9.23
C ARG A 39 -21.66 -11.84 10.49
N SER A 40 -20.47 -11.40 10.89
CA SER A 40 -19.67 -11.90 12.01
C SER A 40 -18.62 -10.83 12.39
N CYS A 41 -17.97 -10.99 13.54
CA CYS A 41 -16.86 -10.12 13.95
C CYS A 41 -15.74 -10.11 12.89
N ALA A 42 -15.41 -11.27 12.31
CA ALA A 42 -14.40 -11.39 11.27
C ALA A 42 -14.75 -10.53 10.03
N SER A 43 -15.97 -10.69 9.49
CA SER A 43 -16.41 -9.88 8.35
C SER A 43 -16.49 -8.38 8.65
N ALA A 44 -16.85 -8.00 9.88
CA ALA A 44 -16.88 -6.60 10.30
C ALA A 44 -15.47 -5.99 10.34
N ILE A 45 -14.49 -6.76 10.82
CA ILE A 45 -13.08 -6.37 10.76
C ILE A 45 -12.63 -6.25 9.30
N ALA A 46 -13.01 -7.20 8.43
CA ALA A 46 -12.66 -7.17 7.01
C ALA A 46 -13.10 -5.86 6.33
N TYR A 47 -14.35 -5.43 6.54
CA TYR A 47 -14.84 -4.16 6.01
C TYR A 47 -14.07 -2.96 6.55
N LYS A 48 -13.72 -2.96 7.84
CA LYS A 48 -12.97 -1.85 8.43
C LYS A 48 -11.53 -1.81 7.93
N VAL A 49 -10.89 -2.96 7.74
CA VAL A 49 -9.55 -3.08 7.17
C VAL A 49 -9.53 -2.59 5.72
N ALA A 50 -10.49 -3.01 4.89
CA ALA A 50 -10.61 -2.54 3.51
C ALA A 50 -10.77 -1.01 3.45
N LYS A 51 -11.64 -0.44 4.30
CA LYS A 51 -11.80 1.01 4.38
C LYS A 51 -10.50 1.72 4.77
N ILE A 52 -9.76 1.20 5.76
CA ILE A 52 -8.48 1.78 6.17
C ILE A 52 -7.47 1.70 5.03
N LYS A 53 -7.43 0.60 4.26
CA LYS A 53 -6.57 0.46 3.08
C LYS A 53 -6.87 1.57 2.06
N GLU A 54 -8.12 1.80 1.73
CA GLU A 54 -8.53 2.90 0.83
C GLU A 54 -8.16 4.29 1.39
N GLU A 55 -8.34 4.52 2.69
CA GLU A 55 -7.97 5.77 3.35
C GLU A 55 -6.45 6.01 3.28
N LEU A 56 -5.64 4.95 3.43
CA LEU A 56 -4.18 5.01 3.31
C LEU A 56 -3.74 5.19 1.86
N ASP A 57 -4.36 4.47 0.92
CA ASP A 57 -4.07 4.64 -0.52
C ASP A 57 -4.37 6.08 -0.97
N LYS A 58 -5.47 6.68 -0.51
CA LYS A 58 -5.76 8.09 -0.81
C LYS A 58 -4.73 9.06 -0.21
N LYS A 59 -4.22 8.77 0.99
CA LYS A 59 -3.25 9.63 1.69
C LYS A 59 -1.84 9.53 1.14
N TYR A 60 -1.40 8.32 0.78
CA TYR A 60 -0.01 8.03 0.44
C TYR A 60 0.18 7.70 -1.05
N ASN A 61 -0.80 7.05 -1.68
CA ASN A 61 -0.76 6.70 -3.11
C ASN A 61 -1.51 7.70 -4.01
N GLY A 62 -2.26 8.65 -3.44
CA GLY A 62 -2.95 9.72 -4.16
C GLY A 62 -2.04 10.83 -4.71
N LYS A 63 -0.72 10.75 -4.49
CA LYS A 63 0.29 11.66 -5.09
C LYS A 63 1.27 10.95 -6.04
N SER A 64 1.36 9.63 -5.99
CA SER A 64 2.45 8.85 -6.60
C SER A 64 2.07 8.16 -7.92
N GLN A 65 1.29 8.85 -8.77
CA GLN A 65 1.21 8.51 -10.20
C GLN A 65 1.62 9.67 -11.13
N GLN A 66 2.13 10.78 -10.58
CA GLN A 66 2.78 11.84 -11.38
C GLN A 66 4.29 11.97 -11.13
N GLU A 67 4.89 11.13 -10.27
CA GLU A 67 6.31 11.25 -9.90
C GLU A 67 7.25 10.31 -10.68
N GLU A 68 6.77 9.50 -11.64
CA GLU A 68 7.65 8.79 -12.58
C GLU A 68 8.00 9.60 -13.85
N MET A 69 7.61 10.88 -13.92
CA MET A 69 7.99 11.78 -15.04
C MET A 69 8.69 13.07 -14.63
N LEU A 70 9.10 13.23 -13.38
CA LEU A 70 10.19 14.16 -13.06
C LEU A 70 11.46 13.33 -12.90
N ALA A 71 12.03 12.99 -14.06
CA ALA A 71 13.45 12.71 -14.15
C ALA A 71 14.17 13.87 -13.47
N ASP A 72 14.61 13.58 -12.26
CA ASP A 72 15.43 14.41 -11.42
C ASP A 72 16.56 14.98 -12.29
N ASN A 73 16.49 16.28 -12.61
CA ASN A 73 17.55 16.96 -13.37
C ASN A 73 18.92 16.83 -12.67
N THR A 74 18.97 16.34 -11.42
CA THR A 74 20.19 16.00 -10.68
C THR A 74 20.87 14.72 -11.15
N MET A 75 20.16 13.82 -11.85
CA MET A 75 20.73 12.57 -12.39
C MET A 75 21.22 12.69 -13.83
N LEU A 76 21.25 13.91 -14.38
CA LEU A 76 21.83 14.20 -15.69
C LEU A 76 23.22 14.82 -15.51
N CYS A 77 24.21 14.22 -16.18
CA CYS A 77 25.53 14.78 -16.35
C CYS A 77 25.44 16.06 -17.21
N GLN A 78 26.44 16.94 -17.10
CA GLN A 78 26.56 18.13 -17.96
C GLN A 78 26.65 17.79 -19.46
N CYS A 79 27.00 16.55 -19.82
CA CYS A 79 26.98 16.07 -21.20
C CYS A 79 25.60 15.57 -21.67
N GLY A 80 24.56 15.64 -20.82
CA GLY A 80 23.18 15.25 -21.14
C GLY A 80 22.86 13.76 -20.93
N GLN A 81 23.80 12.94 -20.45
CA GLN A 81 23.57 11.53 -20.16
C GLN A 81 23.32 11.25 -18.68
N LYS A 82 22.66 10.13 -18.40
CA LYS A 82 22.33 9.72 -17.04
C LYS A 82 23.59 9.33 -16.26
N LEU A 83 23.68 9.79 -15.01
CA LEU A 83 24.69 9.38 -14.06
C LEU A 83 24.31 8.03 -13.42
N GLU A 84 25.28 7.14 -13.28
CA GLU A 84 25.16 5.86 -12.57
C GLU A 84 25.86 5.95 -11.22
N ARG A 85 25.33 5.28 -10.18
CA ARG A 85 26.05 5.16 -8.90
C ARG A 85 27.00 3.96 -8.97
N ALA A 86 28.29 4.21 -8.76
CA ALA A 86 29.32 3.18 -8.62
C ALA A 86 30.27 3.54 -7.47
N GLU A 87 30.54 2.57 -6.59
CA GLU A 87 31.53 2.70 -5.51
C GLU A 87 31.36 3.94 -4.60
N GLY A 88 30.13 4.41 -4.43
CA GLY A 88 29.82 5.59 -3.60
C GLY A 88 29.88 6.92 -4.34
N CYS A 89 30.23 6.93 -5.62
CA CYS A 89 30.26 8.12 -6.46
C CYS A 89 29.20 8.04 -7.57
N LEU A 90 28.79 9.19 -8.09
CA LEU A 90 28.01 9.31 -9.32
C LEU A 90 28.97 9.41 -10.51
N ILE A 91 28.88 8.49 -11.47
CA ILE A 91 29.76 8.39 -12.64
C ILE A 91 28.97 8.53 -13.95
N CYS A 92 29.56 9.20 -14.94
CA CYS A 92 29.08 9.23 -16.33
C CYS A 92 30.01 8.40 -17.21
N ARG A 93 29.53 7.29 -17.78
CA ARG A 93 30.35 6.41 -18.64
C ARG A 93 30.74 7.01 -19.99
N SER A 94 30.10 8.10 -20.39
CA SER A 94 30.28 8.63 -21.74
C SER A 94 31.19 9.85 -21.80
N CYS A 95 31.29 10.64 -20.74
CA CYS A 95 32.26 11.75 -20.66
C CYS A 95 33.29 11.60 -19.52
N GLY A 96 33.16 10.58 -18.65
CA GLY A 96 34.09 10.33 -17.55
C GLY A 96 33.89 11.23 -16.32
N PHE A 97 32.82 12.02 -16.27
CA PHE A 97 32.48 12.83 -15.09
C PHE A 97 32.25 11.94 -13.86
N SER A 98 32.83 12.30 -12.72
CA SER A 98 32.58 11.65 -11.44
C SER A 98 32.40 12.66 -10.30
N LYS A 99 31.45 12.40 -9.40
CA LYS A 99 31.23 13.19 -8.18
C LYS A 99 30.88 12.27 -7.01
N CYS A 100 31.72 12.34 -5.98
CA CYS A 100 31.50 11.79 -4.64
C CYS A 100 31.28 13.00 -3.71
#